data_AF-A0A7L0CHJ1-F1
#
_entry.id   AF-A0A7L0CHJ1-F1
#
_cell.length_a   1.000
_cell.length_b   1.000
_cell.length_c   1.000
_cell.angle_alpha   90.00
_cell.angle_beta   90.00
_cell.angle_gamma   90.00
#
_symmetry.space_group_name_H-M   'P 1'
#
loop_
_entity.id
_entity.type
_entity.pdbx_description
1 polymer ?
#
loop_
_entity_poly.entity_id
_entity_poly.type
_entity_poly.pdbx_seq_one_letter_code
_entity_poly.pdbx_strand_id
1 'polypeptide(L)'
;SALCCTDARESVIPLHEGHTYHRSASHRFCYTNTRVPQWHDIWTRTQIRVNSSRMIRVTQVDSEEELEEFNVWNIIFSFLKEKLNDTSIDVDLYSNKTCLKVELLEAGTTYCVVLFRRFDPKLFLVSFLGLLLFFCGDMLSRSQLFYYSAGISFGLLASLLILVYMMSKFMPKKSPVYFLLVGGWSFSLYLLQLIFKNLREICKSYWQYLLGYLLLVGIVSFGVCYRYGPLENERSINLLSWALQLLGLLLMYSGIQIHPIALALVVIAVCTKNLDYPLQWAFAAYRRMQSARLGPSPPRLLTEEEYRLQGEVETRKALEELRNHCRSPDFSAWTAVSRIQSPKRFADFVGGACHVTPNEVSVHEREYGLGGVFLEDQLFEEEEDDD
;
A
#
# COMPACT_ATOMS: atom_id res chain seq x y z
N SER A 1 -76.04 16.66 2.62
CA SER A 1 -74.96 17.18 3.47
C SER A 1 -73.87 16.14 3.56
N ALA A 2 -72.79 16.29 2.79
CA ALA A 2 -71.59 15.47 2.90
C ALA A 2 -70.40 16.44 2.95
N LEU A 3 -70.03 16.83 4.16
CA LEU A 3 -68.79 17.53 4.46
C LEU A 3 -67.75 16.45 4.73
N CYS A 4 -66.67 16.38 3.96
CA CYS A 4 -65.45 15.76 4.45
C CYS A 4 -64.22 16.38 3.77
N CYS A 5 -63.59 17.25 4.54
CA CYS A 5 -62.15 17.51 4.65
C CYS A 5 -61.37 17.66 3.34
N THR A 6 -61.24 18.92 2.91
CA THR A 6 -60.09 19.40 2.16
C THR A 6 -58.82 19.14 2.95
N ASP A 7 -58.01 18.18 2.50
CA ASP A 7 -56.64 17.98 2.96
C ASP A 7 -55.83 19.23 2.56
N ALA A 8 -55.66 20.14 3.52
CA ALA A 8 -54.89 21.36 3.33
C ALA A 8 -53.41 20.97 3.20
N ARG A 9 -52.91 20.89 1.95
CA ARG A 9 -51.48 20.71 1.66
C ARG A 9 -50.66 21.72 2.47
N GLU A 10 -50.01 21.26 3.54
CA GLU A 10 -49.04 22.06 4.28
C GLU A 10 -48.00 22.62 3.29
N SER A 11 -47.80 23.94 3.28
CA SER A 11 -46.86 24.59 2.37
C SER A 11 -45.43 24.16 2.69
N VAL A 12 -44.79 23.47 1.73
CA VAL A 12 -43.39 23.06 1.81
C VAL A 12 -42.51 24.25 1.45
N ILE A 13 -41.58 24.60 2.33
CA ILE A 13 -40.67 25.73 2.12
C ILE A 13 -39.34 25.20 1.53
N PRO A 14 -38.93 25.66 0.33
CA PRO A 14 -37.62 25.31 -0.21
C PRO A 14 -36.51 26.00 0.58
N LEU A 15 -35.50 25.24 0.99
CA LEU A 15 -34.29 25.78 1.63
C LEU A 15 -33.26 26.20 0.57
N HIS A 16 -32.76 27.44 0.69
CA HIS A 16 -31.65 27.95 -0.11
C HIS A 16 -30.37 28.11 0.72
N GLU A 17 -29.21 27.87 0.10
CA GLU A 17 -27.91 28.03 0.74
C GLU A 17 -27.72 29.48 1.24
N GLY A 18 -27.21 29.63 2.48
CA GLY A 18 -26.90 30.94 3.08
C GLY A 18 -28.11 31.74 3.58
N HIS A 19 -29.34 31.31 3.29
CA HIS A 19 -30.55 32.00 3.75
C HIS A 19 -30.98 31.50 5.13
N THR A 20 -31.30 32.44 6.01
CA THR A 20 -31.78 32.16 7.37
C THR A 20 -33.30 32.30 7.43
N TYR A 21 -34.00 31.22 7.76
CA TYR A 21 -35.46 31.23 7.89
C TYR A 21 -35.86 31.27 9.36
N HIS A 22 -36.47 32.38 9.79
CA HIS A 22 -37.03 32.52 11.14
C HIS A 22 -38.51 32.17 11.15
N ARG A 23 -38.92 31.21 11.98
CA ARG A 23 -40.32 30.77 12.10
C ARG A 23 -40.69 30.46 13.55
N SER A 24 -41.99 30.54 13.82
CA SER A 24 -42.61 30.29 15.13
C SER A 24 -43.74 29.24 15.06
N ALA A 25 -43.88 28.56 13.92
CA ALA A 25 -44.89 27.54 13.66
C ALA A 25 -44.27 26.30 12.98
N SER A 26 -44.96 25.16 13.06
CA SER A 26 -44.49 23.89 12.50
C SER A 26 -44.50 23.98 10.98
N HIS A 27 -43.35 23.75 10.35
CA HIS A 27 -43.21 23.78 8.90
C HIS A 27 -42.37 22.60 8.41
N ARG A 28 -42.63 22.20 7.16
CA ARG A 28 -41.81 21.26 6.41
C ARG A 28 -40.84 22.05 5.54
N PHE A 29 -39.56 21.79 5.70
CA PHE A 29 -38.49 22.34 4.88
C PHE A 29 -37.97 21.24 3.97
N CYS A 30 -37.84 21.52 2.67
CA CYS A 30 -37.19 20.59 1.77
C CYS A 30 -36.03 21.27 1.07
N TYR A 31 -34.88 20.61 1.08
CA TYR A 31 -33.72 21.00 0.30
C TYR A 31 -33.64 20.10 -0.93
N THR A 32 -33.42 20.72 -2.10
CA THR A 32 -33.19 20.00 -3.36
C THR A 32 -31.76 20.29 -3.79
N ASN A 33 -30.93 19.25 -3.87
CA ASN A 33 -29.57 19.43 -4.35
C ASN A 33 -29.60 19.48 -5.89
N THR A 34 -29.39 20.67 -6.45
CA THR A 34 -29.42 20.91 -7.91
C THR A 34 -28.02 21.11 -8.50
N ARG A 35 -26.97 21.13 -7.67
CA ARG A 35 -25.59 21.39 -8.12
C ARG A 35 -24.82 20.09 -8.30
N VAL A 36 -24.12 19.98 -9.42
CA VAL A 36 -23.15 18.90 -9.65
C VAL A 36 -21.94 19.12 -8.73
N PRO A 37 -21.50 18.10 -7.96
CA PRO A 37 -20.35 18.23 -7.07
C PRO A 37 -19.08 18.54 -7.86
N GLN A 38 -18.30 19.53 -7.40
CA GLN A 38 -17.01 19.88 -8.00
C GLN A 38 -15.84 19.26 -7.22
N TRP A 39 -14.62 19.28 -7.80
CA TRP A 39 -13.43 18.69 -7.17
C TRP A 39 -13.06 19.31 -5.80
N HIS A 40 -13.43 20.56 -5.54
CA HIS A 40 -13.19 21.19 -4.23
C HIS A 40 -14.24 20.82 -3.17
N ASP A 41 -15.33 20.14 -3.56
CA ASP A 41 -16.41 19.73 -2.66
C ASP A 41 -16.13 18.39 -1.95
N ILE A 42 -15.01 17.70 -2.26
CA ILE A 42 -14.68 16.34 -1.77
C ILE A 42 -14.76 16.21 -0.24
N TRP A 43 -14.28 17.23 0.48
CA TRP A 43 -14.30 17.29 1.96
C TRP A 43 -15.26 18.36 2.49
N THR A 44 -16.22 18.77 1.67
CA THR A 44 -17.28 19.68 2.10
C THR A 44 -18.48 18.90 2.54
N ARG A 45 -19.08 19.32 3.66
CA ARG A 45 -20.29 18.73 4.21
C ARG A 45 -21.41 19.76 4.14
N THR A 46 -22.55 19.34 3.63
CA THR A 46 -23.78 20.15 3.66
C THR A 46 -24.49 19.90 4.99
N GLN A 47 -24.71 20.95 5.76
CA GLN A 47 -25.36 20.84 7.06
C GLN A 47 -26.58 21.75 7.12
N ILE A 48 -27.69 21.21 7.60
CA ILE A 48 -28.87 21.97 7.98
C ILE A 48 -28.80 22.17 9.49
N ARG A 49 -28.59 23.42 9.90
CA ARG A 49 -28.53 23.80 11.30
C ARG A 49 -29.86 24.39 11.71
N VAL A 50 -30.48 23.78 12.72
CA VAL A 50 -31.71 24.29 13.32
C VAL A 50 -31.37 24.79 14.73
N ASN A 51 -31.41 26.11 14.89
CA ASN A 51 -31.21 26.77 16.17
C ASN A 51 -32.58 27.14 16.75
N SER A 52 -32.88 26.69 17.97
CA SER A 52 -34.15 26.97 18.63
C SER A 52 -33.94 27.53 20.02
N SER A 53 -34.80 28.46 20.42
CA SER A 53 -34.80 29.03 21.77
C SER A 53 -35.21 28.01 22.84
N ARG A 54 -35.98 26.97 22.49
CA ARG A 54 -36.38 25.88 23.41
C ARG A 54 -36.44 24.52 22.70
N MET A 55 -36.95 23.49 23.39
CA MET A 55 -36.98 22.12 22.83
C MET A 55 -37.86 22.01 21.58
N ILE A 56 -37.26 21.48 20.52
CA ILE A 56 -37.91 21.18 19.24
C ILE A 56 -37.67 19.71 18.90
N ARG A 57 -38.61 19.10 18.18
CA ARG A 57 -38.44 17.78 17.60
C ARG A 57 -38.23 17.96 16.10
N VAL A 58 -37.05 17.59 15.63
CA VAL A 58 -36.76 17.56 14.20
C VAL A 58 -36.84 16.12 13.73
N THR A 59 -37.75 15.84 12.81
CA THR A 59 -37.84 14.54 12.15
C THR A 59 -37.38 14.68 10.70
N GLN A 60 -36.43 13.83 10.30
CA GLN A 60 -36.09 13.66 8.90
C GLN A 60 -37.22 12.82 8.29
N VAL A 61 -37.92 13.39 7.31
CA VAL A 61 -38.97 12.69 6.57
C VAL A 61 -38.31 12.21 5.29
N ASP A 62 -37.70 11.03 5.35
CA ASP A 62 -37.14 10.39 4.18
C ASP A 62 -38.28 10.02 3.23
N SER A 63 -38.22 10.53 2.00
CA SER A 63 -39.05 10.00 0.91
C SER A 63 -38.47 8.64 0.57
N GLU A 64 -39.20 7.60 0.97
CA GLU A 64 -39.27 6.26 0.36
C GLU A 64 -38.06 5.82 -0.49
N GLU A 65 -37.39 4.76 0.01
CA GLU A 65 -36.25 4.03 -0.59
C GLU A 65 -34.86 4.63 -0.33
N GLU A 66 -34.15 4.11 0.68
CA GLU A 66 -32.98 3.26 0.43
C GLU A 66 -32.45 2.61 1.73
N LEU A 67 -31.96 1.39 1.52
CA LEU A 67 -31.53 0.36 2.46
C LEU A 67 -30.81 0.87 3.72
N GLU A 68 -31.20 0.27 4.84
CA GLU A 68 -30.34 0.07 6.01
C GLU A 68 -29.05 -0.68 5.60
N GLU A 69 -28.07 0.01 5.00
CA GLU A 69 -26.70 -0.45 5.14
C GLU A 69 -26.36 -0.28 6.62
N PHE A 70 -26.28 -1.41 7.33
CA PHE A 70 -25.85 -1.53 8.71
C PHE A 70 -24.51 -0.82 8.92
N ASN A 71 -24.59 0.49 9.14
CA ASN A 71 -23.42 1.32 9.24
C ASN A 71 -22.95 1.24 10.69
N VAL A 72 -22.13 0.24 11.00
CA VAL A 72 -21.41 0.10 12.27
C VAL A 72 -20.71 1.42 12.63
N TRP A 73 -20.32 2.21 11.62
CA TRP A 73 -19.81 3.57 11.79
C TRP A 73 -20.88 4.59 12.20
N ASN A 74 -22.14 4.51 11.76
CA ASN A 74 -23.22 5.35 12.31
C ASN A 74 -23.52 5.02 13.76
N ILE A 75 -23.35 3.78 14.19
CA ILE A 75 -23.43 3.41 15.61
C ILE A 75 -22.27 4.08 16.37
N ILE A 76 -21.02 3.96 15.89
CA ILE A 76 -19.84 4.60 16.49
C ILE A 76 -19.91 6.15 16.47
N PHE A 77 -20.41 6.75 15.39
CA PHE A 77 -20.51 8.21 15.25
C PHE A 77 -21.73 8.79 15.95
N SER A 78 -22.86 8.07 16.01
CA SER A 78 -24.02 8.48 16.82
C SER A 78 -23.67 8.51 18.31
N PHE A 79 -22.73 7.68 18.77
CA PHE A 79 -22.19 7.74 20.13
C PHE A 79 -21.42 9.02 20.45
N LEU A 80 -20.85 9.70 19.44
CA LEU A 80 -20.16 11.00 19.54
C LEU A 80 -21.06 12.20 19.17
N LYS A 81 -22.26 11.96 18.62
CA LYS A 81 -23.18 13.01 18.17
C LYS A 81 -23.95 13.55 19.36
N GLU A 82 -23.26 14.37 20.14
CA GLU A 82 -23.78 14.98 21.34
C GLU A 82 -25.00 15.86 21.04
N LYS A 83 -26.00 15.65 21.89
CA LYS A 83 -27.22 16.42 22.09
C LYS A 83 -26.88 17.86 22.53
N LEU A 84 -26.33 18.65 21.61
CA LEU A 84 -26.20 20.09 21.76
C LEU A 84 -27.57 20.73 21.50
N ASN A 85 -27.84 21.91 22.08
CA ASN A 85 -29.06 22.72 21.85
C ASN A 85 -29.25 23.18 20.39
N ASP A 86 -28.47 22.61 19.48
CA ASP A 86 -28.23 22.99 18.12
C ASP A 86 -28.20 21.69 17.31
N THR A 87 -29.36 21.33 16.78
CA THR A 87 -29.50 20.11 15.98
C THR A 87 -28.95 20.41 14.59
N SER A 88 -27.72 19.98 14.34
CA SER A 88 -27.15 19.91 13.00
C SER A 88 -27.47 18.56 12.39
N ILE A 89 -28.22 18.59 11.30
CA ILE A 89 -28.54 17.41 10.50
C ILE A 89 -27.65 17.48 9.27
N ASP A 90 -26.98 16.36 9.02
CA ASP A 90 -26.08 16.24 7.89
C ASP A 90 -26.90 15.80 6.69
N VAL A 91 -26.80 16.57 5.60
CA VAL A 91 -27.47 16.26 4.35
C VAL A 91 -26.49 15.47 3.50
N ASP A 92 -26.88 14.27 3.09
CA ASP A 92 -26.08 13.48 2.17
C ASP A 92 -26.03 14.18 0.80
N LEU A 93 -24.84 14.32 0.21
CA LEU A 93 -24.66 15.07 -1.05
C LEU A 93 -25.44 14.45 -2.21
N TYR A 94 -25.70 13.14 -2.17
CA TYR A 94 -26.42 12.42 -3.23
C TYR A 94 -27.93 12.33 -3.01
N SER A 95 -28.43 12.69 -1.82
CA SER A 95 -29.86 12.76 -1.59
C SER A 95 -30.46 13.90 -2.42
N ASN A 96 -31.19 13.53 -3.47
CA ASN A 96 -31.79 14.50 -4.40
C ASN A 96 -32.74 15.46 -3.69
N LYS A 97 -33.38 14.99 -2.61
CA LYS A 97 -34.28 15.75 -1.75
C LYS A 97 -34.10 15.32 -0.29
N THR A 98 -33.80 16.25 0.59
CA THR A 98 -33.91 16.03 2.04
C THR A 98 -35.02 16.90 2.59
N CYS A 99 -36.05 16.26 3.14
CA CYS A 99 -37.16 16.94 3.78
C CYS A 99 -37.08 16.79 5.30
N LEU A 100 -37.20 17.92 5.98
CA LEU A 100 -37.17 18.05 7.42
C LEU A 100 -38.51 18.58 7.89
N LYS A 101 -39.10 17.92 8.87
CA LYS A 101 -40.25 18.43 9.60
C LYS A 101 -39.80 18.90 10.97
N VAL A 102 -40.04 20.17 11.28
CA VAL A 102 -39.73 20.76 12.57
C VAL A 102 -41.03 20.90 13.36
N GLU A 103 -41.19 20.08 14.39
CA GLU A 103 -42.33 20.12 15.31
C GLU A 103 -41.96 20.89 16.59
N LEU A 104 -42.83 21.81 17.01
CA LEU A 104 -42.67 22.60 18.22
C LEU A 104 -43.34 21.87 19.39
N LEU A 105 -42.58 21.60 20.45
CA LEU A 105 -43.10 20.93 21.66
C LEU A 105 -43.72 21.93 22.65
N GLU A 106 -43.35 23.21 22.58
CA GLU A 106 -43.80 24.27 23.49
C GLU A 106 -44.33 25.50 22.72
N ALA A 107 -45.41 26.11 23.23
CA ALA A 107 -45.98 27.34 22.68
C ALA A 107 -45.04 28.55 22.92
N GLY A 108 -44.88 29.40 21.90
CA GLY A 108 -44.01 30.59 21.96
C GLY A 108 -42.55 30.34 21.58
N THR A 109 -42.23 29.18 21.00
CA THR A 109 -40.88 28.85 20.55
C THR A 109 -40.58 29.41 19.17
N THR A 110 -39.42 30.06 19.04
CA THR A 110 -38.89 30.56 17.77
C THR A 110 -37.67 29.74 17.38
N TYR A 111 -37.59 29.37 16.11
CA TYR A 111 -36.46 28.63 15.56
C TYR A 111 -35.96 29.28 14.27
N CYS A 112 -34.68 29.05 13.99
CA CYS A 112 -33.96 29.49 12.82
C CYS A 112 -33.42 28.25 12.10
N VAL A 113 -33.72 28.12 10.80
CA VAL A 113 -33.13 27.08 9.95
C VAL A 113 -32.14 27.74 8.99
N VAL A 114 -30.91 27.24 8.96
CA VAL A 114 -29.86 27.70 8.05
C VAL A 114 -29.23 26.50 7.36
N LEU A 115 -29.17 26.56 6.03
CA LEU A 115 -28.41 25.62 5.21
C LEU A 115 -27.06 26.24 4.86
N PHE A 116 -25.97 25.61 5.26
CA PHE A 116 -24.63 26.01 4.85
C PHE A 116 -23.74 24.81 4.50
N ARG A 117 -22.80 25.04 3.59
CA ARG A 117 -21.76 24.08 3.22
C ARG A 117 -20.47 24.49 3.92
N ARG A 118 -19.84 23.58 4.66
CA ARG A 118 -18.59 23.84 5.38
C ARG A 118 -17.57 22.76 5.10
N PHE A 119 -16.31 23.14 5.00
CA PHE A 119 -15.20 22.20 5.03
C PHE A 119 -15.18 21.45 6.37
N ASP A 120 -15.27 20.13 6.33
CA ASP A 120 -15.18 19.28 7.52
C ASP A 120 -13.73 18.79 7.67
N PRO A 121 -12.92 19.41 8.57
CA PRO A 121 -11.53 19.03 8.73
C PRO A 121 -11.37 17.58 9.20
N LYS A 122 -12.40 16.98 9.80
CA LYS A 122 -12.34 15.60 10.27
C LYS A 122 -12.29 14.62 9.11
N LEU A 123 -13.10 14.85 8.07
CA LEU A 123 -13.13 14.01 6.87
C LEU A 123 -11.81 14.09 6.12
N PHE A 124 -11.25 15.30 6.00
CA PHE A 124 -9.92 15.49 5.44
C PHE A 124 -8.85 14.74 6.22
N LEU A 125 -8.83 14.85 7.56
CA LEU A 125 -7.87 14.15 8.41
C LEU A 125 -8.00 12.62 8.31
N VAL A 126 -9.23 12.10 8.27
CA VAL A 126 -9.49 10.66 8.12
C VAL A 126 -9.01 10.15 6.76
N SER A 127 -9.33 10.88 5.68
CA SER A 127 -8.89 10.55 4.33
C SER A 127 -7.35 10.58 4.20
N PHE A 128 -6.72 11.63 4.75
CA PHE A 128 -5.26 11.77 4.76
C PHE A 128 -4.57 10.70 5.60
N LEU A 129 -5.12 10.37 6.76
CA LEU A 129 -4.62 9.26 7.59
C LEU A 129 -4.74 7.92 6.84
N GLY A 130 -5.85 7.69 6.14
CA GLY A 130 -6.03 6.51 5.31
C GLY A 130 -4.98 6.41 4.20
N LEU A 131 -4.69 7.54 3.54
CA LEU A 131 -3.64 7.64 2.52
C LEU A 131 -2.27 7.28 3.10
N LEU A 132 -1.90 7.88 4.24
CA LEU A 132 -0.64 7.59 4.92
C LEU A 132 -0.52 6.13 5.33
N LEU A 133 -1.58 5.53 5.86
CA LEU A 133 -1.57 4.11 6.26
C LEU A 133 -1.42 3.17 5.06
N PHE A 134 -2.03 3.50 3.92
CA PHE A 134 -1.93 2.69 2.72
C PHE A 134 -0.52 2.71 2.11
N PHE A 135 0.07 3.89 1.97
CA PHE A 135 1.42 4.03 1.40
C PHE A 135 2.52 3.62 2.38
N CYS A 136 2.44 4.11 3.63
CA CYS A 136 3.47 3.86 4.64
C CYS A 136 3.24 2.56 5.41
N GLY A 137 2.19 1.77 5.12
CA GLY A 137 1.85 0.55 5.87
C GLY A 137 2.99 -0.45 5.99
N ASP A 138 3.82 -0.59 4.94
CA ASP A 138 4.98 -1.49 4.93
C ASP A 138 6.16 -0.96 5.75
N MET A 139 6.33 0.36 5.79
CA MET A 139 7.34 1.01 6.62
C MET A 139 6.91 1.01 8.09
N LEU A 140 5.61 1.18 8.36
CA LEU A 140 5.04 1.16 9.69
C LEU A 140 5.09 -0.25 10.30
N SER A 141 4.72 -1.29 9.54
CA SER A 141 4.68 -2.67 10.04
C SER A 141 6.08 -3.19 10.46
N ARG A 142 7.13 -2.69 9.82
CA ARG A 142 8.55 -3.01 10.14
C ARG A 142 9.16 -2.12 11.21
N SER A 143 8.51 -0.99 11.53
CA SER A 143 9.02 -0.05 12.52
C SER A 143 8.82 -0.58 13.93
N GLN A 144 9.92 -0.68 14.69
CA GLN A 144 9.87 -1.07 16.10
C GLN A 144 9.07 -0.04 16.94
N LEU A 145 9.19 1.25 16.61
CA LEU A 145 8.44 2.31 17.29
C LEU A 145 6.94 2.16 17.10
N PHE A 146 6.50 1.77 15.90
CA PHE A 146 5.08 1.52 15.62
C PHE A 146 4.58 0.33 16.45
N TYR A 147 5.34 -0.76 16.52
CA TYR A 147 4.96 -1.91 17.34
C TYR A 147 4.77 -1.57 18.82
N TYR A 148 5.75 -0.88 19.43
CA TYR A 148 5.64 -0.52 20.85
C TYR A 148 4.53 0.51 21.09
N SER A 149 4.38 1.52 20.23
CA SER A 149 3.34 2.55 20.39
C SER A 149 1.92 2.00 20.19
N ALA A 150 1.70 1.16 19.18
CA ALA A 150 0.43 0.48 18.94
C ALA A 150 0.12 -0.51 20.07
N GLY A 151 1.12 -1.25 20.54
CA GLY A 151 1.00 -2.17 21.67
C GLY A 151 0.63 -1.47 22.98
N ILE A 152 1.28 -0.34 23.30
CA ILE A 152 0.92 0.49 24.46
C ILE A 152 -0.52 1.03 24.31
N SER A 153 -0.89 1.52 23.12
CA SER A 153 -2.23 2.07 22.87
C SER A 153 -3.32 1.01 23.03
N PHE A 154 -3.10 -0.20 22.49
CA PHE A 154 -4.00 -1.34 22.67
C PHE A 154 -4.06 -1.78 24.14
N GLY A 155 -2.91 -1.78 24.83
CA GLY A 155 -2.82 -2.08 26.26
C GLY A 155 -3.63 -1.09 27.12
N LEU A 156 -3.54 0.20 26.84
CA LEU A 156 -4.33 1.25 27.51
C LEU A 156 -5.84 1.11 27.26
N LEU A 157 -6.24 0.72 26.05
CA LEU A 157 -7.64 0.46 25.73
C LEU A 157 -8.14 -0.79 26.46
N ALA A 158 -7.37 -1.88 26.43
CA ALA A 158 -7.71 -3.13 27.08
C ALA A 158 -7.80 -2.97 28.60
N SER A 159 -6.86 -2.25 29.23
CA SER A 159 -6.92 -1.94 30.66
C SER A 159 -8.13 -1.09 31.04
N LEU A 160 -8.57 -0.19 30.16
CA LEU A 160 -9.75 0.62 30.38
C LEU A 160 -11.01 -0.26 30.32
N LEU A 161 -11.08 -1.21 29.39
CA LEU A 161 -12.17 -2.21 29.35
C LEU A 161 -12.18 -3.10 30.59
N ILE A 162 -11.01 -3.51 31.09
CA ILE A 162 -10.87 -4.28 32.34
C ILE A 162 -11.33 -3.45 33.54
N LEU A 163 -10.93 -2.17 33.64
CA LEU A 163 -11.35 -1.27 34.71
C LEU A 163 -12.88 -1.11 34.71
N VAL A 164 -13.45 -0.88 33.53
CA VAL A 164 -14.89 -0.79 33.29
C VAL A 164 -15.60 -2.07 33.74
N TYR A 165 -15.06 -3.24 33.39
CA TYR A 165 -15.56 -4.54 33.84
C TYR A 165 -15.44 -4.72 35.36
N MET A 166 -14.34 -4.29 35.96
CA MET A 166 -14.15 -4.38 37.41
C MET A 166 -15.15 -3.48 38.16
N MET A 167 -15.37 -2.25 37.69
CA MET A 167 -16.38 -1.33 38.22
C MET A 167 -17.79 -1.89 38.09
N SER A 168 -18.08 -2.62 37.01
CA SER A 168 -19.35 -3.30 36.80
C SER A 168 -19.63 -4.34 37.90
N LYS A 169 -18.61 -5.08 38.33
CA LYS A 169 -18.70 -6.11 39.37
C LYS A 169 -18.97 -5.53 40.76
N PHE A 170 -18.56 -4.29 41.01
CA PHE A 170 -18.80 -3.61 42.28
C PHE A 170 -20.17 -2.95 42.38
N MET A 171 -20.98 -2.96 41.33
CA MET A 171 -22.34 -2.41 41.37
C MET A 171 -23.31 -3.31 42.16
N PRO A 172 -24.20 -2.73 42.98
CA PRO A 172 -25.11 -3.50 43.83
C PRO A 172 -26.08 -4.34 42.99
N LYS A 173 -26.13 -5.66 43.28
CA LYS A 173 -26.92 -6.70 42.58
C LYS A 173 -28.44 -6.43 42.48
N LYS A 174 -28.95 -5.39 43.13
CA LYS A 174 -30.39 -5.06 43.21
C LYS A 174 -30.85 -4.01 42.19
N SER A 175 -29.95 -3.41 41.42
CA SER A 175 -30.30 -2.41 40.41
C SER A 175 -30.73 -3.07 39.10
N PRO A 176 -31.73 -2.56 38.35
CA PRO A 176 -32.10 -3.04 37.01
C PRO A 176 -30.92 -3.01 36.01
N VAL A 177 -29.87 -2.24 36.32
CA VAL A 177 -28.60 -2.21 35.57
C VAL A 177 -27.81 -3.53 35.66
N TYR A 178 -27.99 -4.34 36.71
CA TYR A 178 -27.35 -5.66 36.84
C TYR A 178 -27.82 -6.66 35.76
N PHE A 179 -29.08 -6.56 35.32
CA PHE A 179 -29.60 -7.36 34.21
C PHE A 179 -28.98 -6.94 32.86
N LEU A 180 -28.67 -5.66 32.69
CA LEU A 180 -27.91 -5.13 31.55
C LEU A 180 -26.43 -5.57 31.57
N LEU A 181 -25.87 -5.77 32.76
CA LEU A 181 -24.50 -6.22 33.02
C LEU A 181 -24.25 -7.67 32.58
N VAL A 182 -25.29 -8.51 32.62
CA VAL A 182 -25.29 -9.86 32.05
C VAL A 182 -25.31 -9.82 30.51
N GLY A 183 -25.74 -8.70 29.92
CA GLY A 183 -25.88 -8.49 28.47
C GLY A 183 -24.58 -8.33 27.65
N GLY A 184 -23.41 -8.63 28.20
CA GLY A 184 -22.16 -8.69 27.43
C GLY A 184 -21.65 -7.33 26.91
N TRP A 185 -21.03 -7.35 25.73
CA TRP A 185 -20.24 -6.26 25.11
C TRP A 185 -20.97 -4.89 25.11
N SER A 186 -22.30 -4.87 25.08
CA SER A 186 -23.14 -3.66 25.12
C SER A 186 -22.93 -2.78 26.36
N PHE A 187 -22.72 -3.38 27.54
CA PHE A 187 -22.48 -2.62 28.76
C PHE A 187 -21.09 -1.98 28.77
N SER A 188 -20.09 -2.70 28.25
CA SER A 188 -18.72 -2.16 28.11
C SER A 188 -18.68 -0.98 27.14
N LEU A 189 -19.40 -1.07 26.02
CA LEU A 189 -19.57 0.04 25.08
C LEU A 189 -20.31 1.23 25.70
N TYR A 190 -21.35 0.99 26.51
CA TYR A 190 -22.07 2.07 27.21
C TYR A 190 -21.19 2.82 28.22
N LEU A 191 -20.39 2.11 29.01
CA LEU A 191 -19.46 2.74 29.95
C LEU A 191 -18.29 3.43 29.23
N LEU A 192 -17.79 2.84 28.15
CA LEU A 192 -16.80 3.48 27.28
C LEU A 192 -17.35 4.79 26.71
N GLN A 193 -18.59 4.78 26.21
CA GLN A 193 -19.30 5.96 25.76
C GLN A 193 -19.45 7.01 26.88
N LEU A 194 -19.79 6.58 28.09
CA LEU A 194 -19.91 7.47 29.25
C LEU A 194 -18.57 8.15 29.59
N ILE A 195 -17.46 7.43 29.48
CA ILE A 195 -16.11 7.98 29.65
C ILE A 195 -15.83 9.00 28.55
N PHE A 196 -16.02 8.63 27.28
CA PHE A 196 -15.79 9.53 26.14
C PHE A 196 -16.61 10.83 26.23
N LYS A 197 -17.87 10.73 26.63
CA LYS A 197 -18.75 11.87 26.82
C LYS A 197 -18.24 12.83 27.91
N ASN A 198 -17.75 12.29 29.02
CA ASN A 198 -17.26 13.09 30.13
C ASN A 198 -15.75 13.35 30.08
N LEU A 199 -15.05 13.00 28.99
CA LEU A 199 -13.58 13.13 28.90
C LEU A 199 -13.10 14.55 29.19
N ARG A 200 -13.81 15.58 28.71
CA ARG A 200 -13.44 16.97 28.96
C ARG A 200 -13.47 17.31 30.45
N GLU A 201 -14.48 16.82 31.16
CA GLU A 201 -14.64 17.03 32.60
C GLU A 201 -13.59 16.24 33.38
N ILE A 202 -13.36 14.98 32.98
CA ILE A 202 -12.35 14.10 33.57
C ILE A 202 -10.94 14.69 33.38
N CYS A 203 -10.61 15.16 32.18
CA CYS A 203 -9.31 15.77 31.88
C CYS A 203 -9.07 17.08 32.63
N LYS A 204 -10.11 17.85 32.98
CA LYS A 204 -9.94 19.08 33.76
C LYS A 204 -9.93 18.82 35.26
N SER A 205 -10.89 18.05 35.75
CA SER A 205 -11.12 17.86 37.18
C SER A 205 -10.22 16.78 37.81
N TYR A 206 -9.75 15.81 37.02
CA TYR A 206 -8.98 14.65 37.50
C TYR A 206 -7.68 14.41 36.72
N TRP A 207 -7.06 15.45 36.15
CA TRP A 207 -5.90 15.34 35.27
C TRP A 207 -4.72 14.56 35.89
N GLN A 208 -4.48 14.72 37.21
CA GLN A 208 -3.40 14.05 37.93
C GLN A 208 -3.62 12.53 37.99
N TYR A 209 -4.84 12.09 38.28
CA TYR A 209 -5.20 10.67 38.31
C TYR A 209 -5.17 10.06 36.92
N LEU A 210 -5.63 10.80 35.92
CA LEU A 210 -5.56 10.37 34.53
C LEU A 210 -4.11 10.20 34.08
N LEU A 211 -3.24 11.15 34.41
CA LEU A 211 -1.82 11.05 34.08
C LEU A 211 -1.14 9.87 34.80
N GLY A 212 -1.43 9.68 36.09
CA GLY A 212 -0.94 8.53 36.85
C GLY A 212 -1.40 7.19 36.28
N TYR A 213 -2.66 7.09 35.85
CA TYR A 213 -3.20 5.92 35.16
C TYR A 213 -2.48 5.65 33.85
N LEU A 214 -2.36 6.66 32.98
CA LEU A 214 -1.70 6.54 31.68
C LEU A 214 -0.23 6.12 31.84
N LEU A 215 0.47 6.66 32.84
CA LEU A 215 1.86 6.34 33.11
C LEU A 215 2.02 4.92 33.67
N LEU A 216 1.23 4.53 34.68
CA LEU A 216 1.33 3.21 35.30
C LEU A 216 0.95 2.11 34.32
N VAL A 217 -0.19 2.25 33.65
CA VAL A 217 -0.61 1.26 32.65
C VAL A 217 0.32 1.31 31.45
N GLY A 218 0.77 2.48 31.01
CA GLY A 218 1.72 2.62 29.91
C GLY A 218 3.02 1.86 30.17
N ILE A 219 3.58 1.95 31.39
CA ILE A 219 4.77 1.18 31.80
C ILE A 219 4.48 -0.32 31.81
N VAL A 220 3.35 -0.75 32.36
CA VAL A 220 2.97 -2.17 32.39
C VAL A 220 2.80 -2.71 30.97
N SER A 221 2.06 -2.01 30.11
CA SER A 221 1.86 -2.38 28.71
C SER A 221 3.17 -2.39 27.93
N PHE A 222 4.06 -1.42 28.16
CA PHE A 222 5.39 -1.42 27.57
C PHE A 222 6.22 -2.62 28.02
N GLY A 223 6.22 -2.95 29.31
CA GLY A 223 6.92 -4.12 29.84
C GLY A 223 6.41 -5.43 29.23
N VAL A 224 5.09 -5.56 29.06
CA VAL A 224 4.47 -6.70 28.37
C VAL A 224 4.90 -6.75 26.90
N CYS A 225 4.80 -5.64 26.16
CA CYS A 225 5.21 -5.58 24.75
C CYS A 225 6.72 -5.84 24.56
N TYR A 226 7.55 -5.38 25.50
CA TYR A 226 8.98 -5.61 25.51
C TYR A 226 9.31 -7.09 25.77
N ARG A 227 8.54 -7.76 26.65
CA ARG A 227 8.72 -9.18 26.95
C ARG A 227 8.39 -10.10 25.78
N TYR A 228 7.36 -9.76 24.99
CA TYR A 228 6.98 -10.50 23.79
C TYR A 228 7.91 -10.19 22.60
N GLY A 229 8.54 -9.01 22.58
CA GLY A 229 9.43 -8.59 21.50
C GLY A 229 8.67 -8.13 20.25
N PRO A 230 9.36 -7.43 19.32
CA PRO A 230 8.79 -7.02 18.04
C PRO A 230 8.52 -8.22 17.12
N LEU A 231 7.67 -8.01 16.12
CA LEU A 231 7.32 -9.05 15.13
C LEU A 231 8.54 -9.42 14.28
N GLU A 232 9.14 -10.59 14.51
CA GLU A 232 10.28 -11.09 13.72
C GLU A 232 9.85 -11.90 12.49
N ASN A 233 8.69 -12.55 12.54
CA ASN A 233 8.23 -13.40 11.45
C ASN A 233 7.77 -12.56 10.24
N GLU A 234 8.37 -12.78 9.07
CA GLU A 234 7.98 -12.09 7.83
C GLU A 234 6.49 -12.25 7.51
N ARG A 235 5.93 -13.44 7.78
CA ARG A 235 4.50 -13.70 7.57
C ARG A 235 3.61 -12.79 8.42
N SER A 236 3.97 -12.56 9.69
CA SER A 236 3.19 -11.69 10.56
C SER A 236 3.35 -10.21 10.21
N ILE A 237 4.54 -9.81 9.75
CA ILE A 237 4.78 -8.46 9.23
C ILE A 237 3.93 -8.21 7.99
N ASN A 238 3.89 -9.16 7.05
CA ASN A 238 3.08 -9.06 5.84
C ASN A 238 1.58 -9.04 6.14
N LEU A 239 1.10 -9.86 7.08
CA LEU A 239 -0.31 -9.80 7.54
C LEU A 239 -0.65 -8.45 8.16
N LEU A 240 0.24 -7.89 8.99
CA LEU A 240 0.05 -6.56 9.58
C LEU A 240 0.07 -5.47 8.50
N SER A 241 0.99 -5.53 7.54
CA SER A 241 1.02 -4.64 6.38
C SER A 241 -0.31 -4.66 5.63
N TRP A 242 -0.83 -5.84 5.29
CA TRP A 242 -2.13 -5.96 4.60
C TRP A 242 -3.28 -5.44 5.43
N ALA A 243 -3.29 -5.69 6.75
CA ALA A 243 -4.30 -5.16 7.65
C ALA A 243 -4.26 -3.62 7.70
N LEU A 244 -3.08 -3.01 7.81
CA LEU A 244 -2.90 -1.56 7.81
C LEU A 244 -3.29 -0.94 6.45
N GLN A 245 -2.95 -1.60 5.35
CA GLN A 245 -3.33 -1.16 4.00
C GLN A 245 -4.83 -1.25 3.79
N LEU A 246 -5.47 -2.36 4.20
CA LEU A 246 -6.92 -2.53 4.12
C LEU A 246 -7.65 -1.50 4.98
N LEU A 247 -7.15 -1.25 6.20
CA LEU A 247 -7.65 -0.20 7.07
C LEU A 247 -7.46 1.19 6.44
N GLY A 248 -6.32 1.44 5.80
CA GLY A 248 -6.04 2.67 5.07
C GLY A 248 -7.05 2.91 3.95
N LEU A 249 -7.35 1.89 3.14
CA LEU A 249 -8.35 1.96 2.08
C LEU A 249 -9.76 2.21 2.64
N LEU A 250 -10.13 1.55 3.74
CA LEU A 250 -11.42 1.77 4.40
C LEU A 250 -11.56 3.21 4.93
N LEU A 251 -10.50 3.75 5.54
CA LEU A 251 -10.45 5.14 6.01
C LEU A 251 -10.46 6.14 4.85
N MET A 252 -9.78 5.86 3.74
CA MET A 252 -9.86 6.68 2.54
C MET A 252 -11.28 6.74 1.98
N TYR A 253 -11.94 5.59 1.86
CA TYR A 253 -13.31 5.48 1.37
C TYR A 253 -14.29 6.23 2.27
N SER A 254 -14.22 5.99 3.58
CA SER A 254 -15.10 6.67 4.57
C SER A 254 -14.79 8.15 4.78
N GLY A 255 -13.59 8.61 4.42
CA GLY A 255 -13.20 10.02 4.51
C GLY A 255 -13.75 10.90 3.38
N ILE A 256 -14.35 10.29 2.35
CA ILE A 256 -14.87 10.99 1.17
C ILE A 256 -16.38 10.73 1.08
N GLN A 257 -17.19 11.80 1.04
CA GLN A 257 -18.65 11.67 0.97
C GLN A 257 -19.16 11.26 -0.43
N ILE A 258 -18.38 11.56 -1.47
CA ILE A 258 -18.76 11.28 -2.85
C ILE A 258 -18.26 9.88 -3.24
N HIS A 259 -19.15 8.89 -3.14
CA HIS A 259 -18.91 7.48 -3.47
C HIS A 259 -18.09 7.23 -4.76
N PRO A 260 -18.43 7.79 -5.94
CA PRO A 260 -17.66 7.53 -7.16
C PRO A 260 -16.24 8.11 -7.12
N ILE A 261 -16.05 9.28 -6.49
CA ILE A 261 -14.72 9.89 -6.34
C ILE A 261 -13.90 9.10 -5.32
N ALA A 262 -14.52 8.63 -4.24
CA ALA A 262 -13.89 7.77 -3.25
C ALA A 262 -13.35 6.48 -3.90
N LEU A 263 -14.18 5.81 -4.70
CA LEU A 263 -13.77 4.63 -5.46
C LEU A 263 -12.66 4.94 -6.47
N ALA A 264 -12.78 6.03 -7.22
CA ALA A 264 -11.74 6.44 -8.17
C ALA A 264 -10.39 6.69 -7.47
N LEU A 265 -10.39 7.38 -6.32
CA LEU A 265 -9.18 7.64 -5.54
C LEU A 265 -8.58 6.38 -4.94
N VAL A 266 -9.41 5.43 -4.48
CA VAL A 266 -8.96 4.10 -4.04
C VAL A 266 -8.32 3.33 -5.18
N VAL A 267 -8.95 3.30 -6.37
CA VAL A 267 -8.40 2.65 -7.56
C VAL A 267 -7.08 3.30 -7.96
N ILE A 268 -7.01 4.63 -7.99
CA ILE A 268 -5.76 5.35 -8.28
C ILE A 268 -4.67 4.97 -7.26
N ALA A 269 -4.97 4.96 -5.96
CA ALA A 269 -4.01 4.57 -4.93
C ALA A 269 -3.49 3.14 -5.14
N VAL A 270 -4.39 2.18 -5.39
CA VAL A 270 -4.01 0.79 -5.71
C VAL A 270 -3.19 0.70 -6.98
N CYS A 271 -3.58 1.41 -8.04
CA CYS A 271 -2.83 1.46 -9.28
C CYS A 271 -1.44 2.02 -9.06
N THR A 272 -1.28 3.19 -8.41
CA THR A 272 0.03 3.81 -8.16
C THR A 272 0.98 2.91 -7.39
N LYS A 273 0.48 2.18 -6.39
CA LYS A 273 1.32 1.25 -5.60
C LYS A 273 1.70 -0.01 -6.37
N ASN A 274 0.82 -0.49 -7.25
CA ASN A 274 1.07 -1.69 -8.05
C ASN A 274 1.64 -1.38 -9.44
N LEU A 275 1.93 -0.11 -9.76
CA LEU A 275 2.31 0.35 -11.10
C LEU A 275 3.73 -0.08 -11.49
N ASP A 276 4.62 -0.32 -10.52
CA ASP A 276 6.00 -0.70 -10.78
C ASP A 276 6.11 -2.03 -11.55
N TYR A 277 5.27 -3.01 -11.22
CA TYR A 277 5.24 -4.31 -11.88
C TYR A 277 4.81 -4.26 -13.37
N PRO A 278 3.66 -3.67 -13.74
CA PRO A 278 3.25 -3.55 -15.14
C PRO A 278 4.18 -2.63 -15.93
N LEU A 279 4.80 -1.61 -15.33
CA LEU A 279 5.80 -0.80 -16.03
C LEU A 279 7.07 -1.60 -16.34
N GLN A 280 7.58 -2.37 -15.37
CA GLN A 280 8.72 -3.26 -15.60
C GLN A 280 8.40 -4.30 -16.67
N TRP A 281 7.19 -4.87 -16.65
CA TRP A 281 6.75 -5.84 -17.64
C TRP A 281 6.56 -5.22 -19.03
N ALA A 282 5.96 -4.03 -19.12
CA ALA A 282 5.81 -3.28 -20.37
C ALA A 282 7.18 -2.88 -20.94
N PHE A 283 8.12 -2.46 -20.10
CA PHE A 283 9.49 -2.13 -20.51
C PHE A 283 10.28 -3.37 -20.94
N ALA A 284 10.11 -4.49 -20.24
CA ALA A 284 10.69 -5.78 -20.63
C ALA A 284 10.11 -6.29 -21.95
N ALA A 285 8.80 -6.15 -22.16
CA ALA A 285 8.14 -6.50 -23.41
C ALA A 285 8.58 -5.59 -24.56
N TYR A 286 8.68 -4.28 -24.33
CA TYR A 286 9.21 -3.30 -25.27
C TYR A 286 10.65 -3.63 -25.67
N ARG A 287 11.53 -3.87 -24.69
CA ARG A 287 12.92 -4.28 -24.93
C ARG A 287 12.99 -5.58 -25.71
N ARG A 288 12.19 -6.59 -25.33
CA ARG A 288 12.16 -7.89 -26.02
C ARG A 288 11.68 -7.75 -27.47
N MET A 289 10.70 -6.89 -27.72
CA MET A 289 10.22 -6.59 -29.07
C MET A 289 11.26 -5.83 -29.89
N GLN A 290 12.02 -4.91 -29.27
CA GLN A 290 13.12 -4.21 -29.90
C GLN A 290 14.30 -5.15 -30.20
N SER A 291 14.68 -6.03 -29.27
CA SER A 291 15.72 -7.05 -29.49
C SER A 291 15.30 -8.08 -30.55
N ALA A 292 14.03 -8.46 -30.61
CA ALA A 292 13.51 -9.31 -31.68
C ALA A 292 13.55 -8.64 -33.06
N ARG A 293 13.39 -7.30 -33.12
CA ARG A 293 13.57 -6.52 -34.35
C ARG A 293 15.03 -6.40 -34.78
N LEU A 294 15.98 -6.39 -33.84
CA LEU A 294 17.42 -6.29 -34.14
C LEU A 294 18.10 -7.65 -34.43
N GLY A 295 17.42 -8.78 -34.21
CA GLY A 295 18.00 -10.12 -34.40
C GLY A 295 19.07 -10.48 -33.35
N PRO A 296 19.38 -11.78 -33.14
CA PRO A 296 20.48 -12.17 -32.27
C PRO A 296 21.81 -11.65 -32.86
N SER A 297 22.63 -11.02 -32.03
CA SER A 297 23.99 -10.63 -32.42
C SER A 297 24.76 -11.88 -32.84
N PRO A 298 25.43 -11.89 -34.01
CA PRO A 298 26.21 -13.04 -34.43
C PRO A 298 27.28 -13.38 -33.37
N PRO A 299 27.57 -14.67 -33.14
CA PRO A 299 28.60 -15.07 -32.19
C PRO A 299 29.92 -14.39 -32.58
N ARG A 300 30.60 -13.84 -31.58
CA ARG A 300 31.88 -13.17 -31.77
C ARG A 300 32.87 -14.17 -32.36
N LEU A 301 33.44 -13.84 -33.52
CA LEU A 301 34.56 -14.58 -34.11
C LEU A 301 35.77 -14.47 -33.16
N LEU A 302 36.55 -15.53 -33.08
CA LEU A 302 37.81 -15.49 -32.35
C LEU A 302 38.71 -14.42 -32.97
N THR A 303 39.37 -13.67 -32.11
CA THR A 303 40.48 -12.81 -32.54
C THR A 303 41.64 -13.69 -32.99
N GLU A 304 42.52 -13.15 -33.85
CA GLU A 304 43.69 -13.90 -34.33
C GLU A 304 44.57 -14.37 -33.16
N GLU A 305 44.75 -13.54 -32.13
CA GLU A 305 45.48 -13.90 -30.91
C GLU A 305 44.82 -15.08 -30.17
N GLU A 306 43.49 -15.06 -29.99
CA GLU A 306 42.74 -16.16 -29.37
C GLU A 306 42.86 -17.45 -30.19
N TYR A 307 42.83 -17.36 -31.52
CA TYR A 307 43.03 -18.49 -32.42
C TYR A 307 44.43 -19.09 -32.29
N ARG A 308 45.47 -18.24 -32.31
CA ARG A 308 46.87 -18.66 -32.15
C ARG A 308 47.11 -19.35 -30.81
N LEU A 309 46.63 -18.74 -29.73
CA LEU A 309 46.79 -19.27 -28.37
C LEU A 309 46.07 -20.61 -28.20
N GLN A 310 44.86 -20.75 -28.76
CA GLN A 310 44.15 -22.03 -28.77
C GLN A 310 44.91 -23.09 -29.58
N GLY A 311 45.48 -22.70 -30.73
CA GLY A 311 46.35 -23.56 -31.54
C GLY A 311 47.55 -24.09 -30.77
N GLU A 312 48.24 -23.22 -30.02
CA GLU A 312 49.39 -23.60 -29.20
C GLU A 312 49.01 -24.58 -28.07
N VAL A 313 47.91 -24.31 -27.38
CA VAL A 313 47.44 -25.13 -26.25
C VAL A 313 47.02 -26.53 -26.72
N GLU A 314 46.22 -26.61 -27.78
CA GLU A 314 45.76 -27.90 -28.32
C GLU A 314 46.90 -28.67 -28.99
N THR A 315 47.82 -27.99 -29.68
CA THR A 315 49.03 -28.63 -30.25
C THR A 315 49.89 -29.25 -29.16
N ARG A 316 50.14 -28.52 -28.06
CA ARG A 316 50.90 -29.03 -26.92
C ARG A 316 50.22 -30.27 -26.31
N LYS A 317 48.90 -30.20 -26.10
CA LYS A 317 48.12 -31.29 -25.53
C LYS A 317 48.13 -32.54 -26.43
N ALA A 318 47.93 -32.37 -27.73
CA ALA A 318 47.99 -33.45 -28.70
C ALA A 318 49.38 -34.11 -28.79
N LEU A 319 50.46 -33.31 -28.69
CA LEU A 319 51.83 -33.85 -28.66
C LEU A 319 52.13 -34.64 -27.39
N GLU A 320 51.62 -34.21 -26.24
CA GLU A 320 51.72 -34.95 -24.98
C GLU A 320 50.94 -36.27 -25.04
N GLU A 321 49.72 -36.23 -25.58
CA GLU A 321 48.91 -37.43 -25.80
C GLU A 321 49.61 -38.41 -26.75
N LEU A 322 50.20 -37.91 -27.84
CA LEU A 322 50.99 -38.70 -28.78
C LEU A 322 52.19 -39.37 -28.10
N ARG A 323 52.92 -38.64 -27.25
CA ARG A 323 54.06 -39.20 -26.49
C ARG A 323 53.60 -40.30 -25.54
N ASN A 324 52.50 -40.10 -24.85
CA ASN A 324 51.93 -41.10 -23.94
C ASN A 324 51.49 -42.35 -24.72
N HIS A 325 50.87 -42.17 -25.89
CA HIS A 325 50.52 -43.27 -26.77
C HIS A 325 51.76 -44.05 -27.23
N CYS A 326 52.83 -43.38 -27.65
CA CYS A 326 54.07 -44.04 -28.04
C CYS A 326 54.80 -44.77 -26.91
N ARG A 327 54.54 -44.38 -25.64
CA ARG A 327 55.05 -45.08 -24.44
C ARG A 327 54.16 -46.26 -24.01
N SER A 328 52.94 -46.36 -24.54
CA SER A 328 52.01 -47.42 -24.16
C SER A 328 52.47 -48.80 -24.69
N PRO A 329 52.17 -49.89 -23.97
CA PRO A 329 52.51 -51.25 -24.41
C PRO A 329 51.75 -51.68 -25.67
N ASP A 330 50.65 -51.00 -26.01
CA ASP A 330 49.82 -51.28 -27.18
C ASP A 330 50.38 -50.65 -28.48
N PHE A 331 51.42 -49.82 -28.38
CA PHE A 331 52.04 -49.16 -29.52
C PHE A 331 53.09 -50.04 -30.21
N SER A 332 52.94 -50.23 -31.53
CA SER A 332 53.87 -51.03 -32.34
C SER A 332 55.15 -50.25 -32.71
N ALA A 333 56.04 -50.07 -31.73
CA ALA A 333 57.25 -49.25 -31.86
C ALA A 333 58.14 -49.64 -33.06
N TRP A 334 58.37 -50.93 -33.31
CA TRP A 334 59.22 -51.40 -34.41
C TRP A 334 58.61 -51.15 -35.80
N THR A 335 57.28 -51.19 -35.91
CA THR A 335 56.57 -50.87 -37.15
C THR A 335 56.64 -49.38 -37.45
N ALA A 336 56.52 -48.53 -36.42
CA ALA A 336 56.69 -47.09 -36.58
C ALA A 336 58.15 -46.72 -36.95
N VAL A 337 59.13 -47.28 -36.25
CA VAL A 337 60.56 -47.02 -36.49
C VAL A 337 61.01 -47.41 -37.90
N SER A 338 60.43 -48.48 -38.48
CA SER A 338 60.77 -48.89 -39.86
C SER A 338 60.19 -47.98 -40.94
N ARG A 339 59.17 -47.16 -40.63
CA ARG A 339 58.51 -46.26 -41.58
C ARG A 339 58.99 -44.81 -41.50
N ILE A 340 59.59 -44.42 -40.38
CA ILE A 340 60.01 -43.04 -40.12
C ILE A 340 61.41 -42.80 -40.69
N GLN A 341 61.62 -41.65 -41.33
CA GLN A 341 62.90 -41.27 -41.95
C GLN A 341 64.05 -41.16 -40.94
N SER A 342 63.79 -40.66 -39.73
CA SER A 342 64.79 -40.45 -38.68
C SER A 342 64.40 -41.09 -37.34
N PRO A 343 64.73 -42.37 -37.11
CA PRO A 343 64.41 -43.07 -35.86
C PRO A 343 64.97 -42.43 -34.59
N LYS A 344 66.17 -41.84 -34.66
CA LYS A 344 66.81 -41.18 -33.52
C LYS A 344 65.98 -40.00 -33.01
N ARG A 345 65.54 -39.14 -33.93
CA ARG A 345 64.71 -37.97 -33.62
C ARG A 345 63.35 -38.37 -33.04
N PHE A 346 62.78 -39.47 -33.52
CA PHE A 346 61.56 -40.03 -32.95
C PHE A 346 61.77 -40.50 -31.51
N ALA A 347 62.86 -41.22 -31.23
CA ALA A 347 63.19 -41.65 -29.88
C ALA A 347 63.40 -40.46 -28.92
N ASP A 348 64.09 -39.40 -29.37
CA ASP A 348 64.30 -38.18 -28.59
C ASP A 348 62.97 -37.46 -28.29
N PHE A 349 62.06 -37.39 -29.27
CA PHE A 349 60.71 -36.84 -29.10
C PHE A 349 59.89 -37.62 -28.06
N VAL A 350 59.90 -38.96 -28.14
CA VAL A 350 59.23 -39.83 -27.15
C VAL A 350 59.88 -39.68 -25.77
N GLY A 351 61.19 -39.41 -25.72
CA GLY A 351 61.95 -39.08 -24.51
C GLY A 351 61.60 -37.72 -23.89
N GLY A 352 60.89 -36.85 -24.61
CA GLY A 352 60.42 -35.55 -24.14
C GLY A 352 61.07 -34.35 -24.82
N ALA A 353 62.01 -34.55 -25.75
CA ALA A 353 62.62 -33.47 -26.53
C ALA A 353 61.60 -32.79 -27.46
N CYS A 354 61.87 -31.54 -27.83
CA CYS A 354 61.02 -30.78 -28.76
C CYS A 354 60.84 -31.52 -30.09
N HIS A 355 59.62 -31.50 -30.62
CA HIS A 355 59.29 -32.12 -31.90
C HIS A 355 59.92 -31.39 -33.09
N VAL A 356 60.17 -30.08 -32.94
CA VAL A 356 60.85 -29.23 -33.91
C VAL A 356 62.31 -29.04 -33.49
N THR A 357 63.21 -29.12 -34.45
CA THR A 357 64.64 -28.85 -34.23
C THR A 357 64.93 -27.35 -34.25
N PRO A 358 65.97 -26.86 -33.55
CA PRO A 358 66.34 -25.44 -33.57
C PRO A 358 66.63 -24.90 -34.98
N ASN A 359 67.12 -25.76 -35.89
CA ASN A 359 67.35 -25.38 -37.28
C ASN A 359 66.05 -25.22 -38.08
N GLU A 360 65.03 -26.05 -37.83
CA GLU A 360 63.72 -25.86 -38.46
C GLU A 360 63.01 -24.62 -37.93
N VAL A 361 63.14 -24.33 -36.62
CA VAL A 361 62.64 -23.08 -36.04
C VAL A 361 63.33 -21.89 -36.68
N SER A 362 64.66 -21.91 -36.84
CA SER A 362 65.38 -20.78 -37.45
C SER A 362 65.12 -20.61 -38.94
N VAL A 363 64.87 -21.71 -39.67
CA VAL A 363 64.42 -21.65 -41.07
C VAL A 363 63.01 -21.07 -41.16
N HIS A 364 62.07 -21.53 -40.31
CA HIS A 364 60.71 -20.99 -40.24
C HIS A 364 60.69 -19.52 -39.84
N GLU A 365 61.51 -19.09 -38.88
CA GLU A 365 61.65 -17.68 -38.49
C GLU A 365 62.29 -16.83 -39.60
N ARG A 366 63.16 -17.40 -40.44
CA ARG A 366 63.71 -16.69 -41.59
C ARG A 366 62.68 -16.51 -42.71
N GLU A 367 61.84 -17.52 -42.92
CA GLU A 367 60.85 -17.55 -44.02
C GLU A 367 59.54 -16.84 -43.64
N TYR A 368 59.09 -16.98 -42.40
CA TYR A 368 57.79 -16.48 -41.90
C TYR A 368 57.89 -15.56 -40.67
N GLY A 369 59.10 -15.20 -40.22
CA GLY A 369 59.30 -14.22 -39.15
C GLY A 369 59.18 -12.78 -39.65
N LEU A 370 59.46 -11.81 -38.78
CA LEU A 370 59.27 -10.37 -39.04
C LEU A 370 59.98 -9.85 -40.31
N GLY A 371 61.05 -10.52 -40.75
CA GLY A 371 61.77 -10.20 -41.98
C GLY A 371 61.21 -10.86 -43.25
N GLY A 372 60.41 -11.91 -43.12
CA GLY A 372 59.69 -12.57 -44.23
C GLY A 372 58.37 -11.89 -44.54
N VAL A 373 57.64 -11.45 -43.50
CA VAL A 373 56.39 -10.66 -43.64
C VAL A 373 56.64 -9.36 -44.40
N PHE A 374 57.79 -8.71 -44.18
CA PHE A 374 58.16 -7.48 -44.92
C PHE A 374 58.49 -7.72 -46.40
N LEU A 375 58.91 -8.95 -46.77
CA LEU A 375 59.15 -9.33 -48.16
C LEU A 375 57.87 -9.79 -48.87
N GLU A 376 56.96 -10.48 -48.16
CA GLU A 376 55.61 -10.76 -48.65
C GLU A 376 54.84 -9.47 -48.90
N ASP A 377 54.81 -8.53 -47.94
CA ASP A 377 54.13 -7.24 -48.11
C ASP A 377 54.69 -6.44 -49.30
N GLN A 378 56.01 -6.47 -49.54
CA GLN A 378 56.62 -5.82 -50.72
C GLN A 378 56.31 -6.53 -52.05
N LEU A 379 56.22 -7.86 -52.05
CA LEU A 379 55.87 -8.64 -53.25
C LEU A 379 54.39 -8.45 -53.64
N PHE A 380 53.49 -8.33 -52.66
CA PHE A 380 52.08 -8.03 -52.90
C PHE A 380 51.83 -6.56 -53.25
N GLU A 381 52.63 -5.61 -52.75
CA GLU A 381 52.59 -4.21 -53.19
C GLU A 381 53.13 -4.03 -54.64
N GLU A 382 54.18 -4.75 -55.04
CA GLU A 382 54.69 -4.68 -56.43
C GLU A 382 53.76 -5.36 -57.46
N GLU A 383 52.95 -6.35 -57.07
CA GLU A 383 51.94 -6.97 -57.96
C GLU A 383 50.65 -6.12 -58.11
N GLU A 384 50.37 -5.17 -57.20
CA GLU A 384 49.22 -4.26 -57.33
C GLU A 384 49.48 -3.05 -58.24
N ASP A 385 50.74 -2.76 -58.59
CA ASP A 385 51.12 -1.60 -59.42
C ASP A 385 51.17 -1.89 -60.94
N ASP A 386 50.92 -3.13 -61.38
CA ASP A 386 51.04 -3.57 -62.79
C ASP A 386 49.71 -4.03 -63.47
N ASP A 387 48.53 -3.61 -62.97
CA ASP A 387 47.23 -3.72 -63.69
C ASP A 387 46.33 -2.46 -63.62
#